data_AF-D3DH92-F1
#
_entry.id   AF-D3DH92-F1
#
_cell.length_a   1.000
_cell.length_b   1.000
_cell.length_c   1.000
_cell.angle_alpha   90.00
_cell.angle_beta   90.00
_cell.angle_gamma   90.00
#
_symmetry.space_group_name_H-M   'P 1'
#
loop_
_entity.id
_entity.type
_entity.pdbx_description
1 polymer ?
#
loop_
_entity_poly.entity_id
_entity_poly.type
_entity_poly.pdbx_seq_one_letter_code
_entity_poly.pdbx_strand_id
1 'polypeptide(L)'
;MPLKSLFEENKLIGKRGVYPLTAENLLRTGLALCTLLKIEKQREKPAMCISELNFLSMALSVGFMVGGGEVYAFEKEADVCVRYEKVGNIDVLVFSGLEPLDFKKLESILFSRYNMPRKEGEEIGNIWIGREKL
;
A
#
# COMPACT_ATOMS: atom_id res chain seq x y z
N MET A 1 -0.75 26.43 1.16
CA MET A 1 -0.60 25.72 -0.13
C MET A 1 -1.84 24.88 -0.31
N PRO A 2 -2.53 24.89 -1.48
CA PRO A 2 -3.55 23.88 -1.70
C PRO A 2 -2.85 22.53 -1.60
N LEU A 3 -3.37 21.62 -0.77
CA LEU A 3 -2.85 20.25 -0.69
C LEU A 3 -3.04 19.64 -2.08
N LYS A 4 -1.95 19.57 -2.85
CA LYS A 4 -1.91 18.76 -4.06
C LYS A 4 -2.24 17.33 -3.63
N SER A 5 -3.12 16.66 -4.36
CA SER A 5 -3.43 15.23 -4.20
C SER A 5 -2.14 14.45 -3.99
N LEU A 6 -2.09 13.61 -2.95
CA LEU A 6 -0.98 12.71 -2.67
C LEU A 6 -0.80 11.72 -3.82
N PHE A 7 -1.92 11.24 -4.37
CA PHE A 7 -1.94 10.38 -5.54
C PHE A 7 -2.18 11.19 -6.81
N GLU A 8 -1.31 11.00 -7.81
CA GLU A 8 -1.53 11.46 -9.18
C GLU A 8 -2.17 10.30 -9.94
N GLU A 9 -3.50 10.32 -10.09
CA GLU A 9 -4.33 9.19 -10.53
C GLU A 9 -4.12 7.96 -9.63
N ASN A 10 -3.44 6.92 -10.13
CA ASN A 10 -3.12 5.71 -9.40
C ASN A 10 -1.65 5.63 -9.00
N LYS A 11 -0.94 6.76 -8.98
CA LYS A 11 0.51 6.81 -8.76
C LYS A 11 0.87 7.59 -7.51
N LEU A 12 1.78 7.04 -6.72
CA LEU A 12 2.49 7.77 -5.67
C LEU A 12 3.91 8.07 -6.16
N ILE A 13 4.21 9.36 -6.32
CA ILE A 13 5.42 9.83 -7.01
C ILE A 13 6.29 10.61 -6.02
N GLY A 14 7.61 10.37 -6.04
CA GLY A 14 8.52 11.14 -5.21
C GLY A 14 9.97 10.68 -5.31
N LYS A 15 10.78 11.16 -4.37
CA LYS A 15 12.16 10.70 -4.19
C LYS A 15 12.22 9.79 -2.97
N ARG A 16 12.81 8.61 -3.09
CA ARG A 16 13.02 7.69 -1.95
C ARG A 16 13.60 8.40 -0.73
N GLY A 17 12.97 8.20 0.42
CA GLY A 17 13.38 8.81 1.70
C GLY A 17 12.93 10.25 1.90
N VAL A 18 12.21 10.84 0.94
CA VAL A 18 11.62 12.18 1.03
C VAL A 18 10.11 12.04 0.88
N TYR A 19 9.33 12.85 1.62
CA TYR A 19 7.87 12.83 1.50
C TYR A 19 7.44 12.97 0.02
N PRO A 20 6.54 12.11 -0.49
CA PRO A 20 5.72 11.13 0.25
C PRO A 20 6.31 9.73 0.41
N LEU A 21 7.55 9.48 -0.02
CA LEU A 21 8.19 8.16 -0.04
C LEU A 21 9.15 7.91 1.13
N THR A 22 8.78 8.38 2.32
CA THR A 22 9.47 8.01 3.58
C THR A 22 8.96 6.66 4.09
N ALA A 23 9.75 5.98 4.94
CA ALA A 23 9.32 4.71 5.53
C ALA A 23 8.02 4.86 6.33
N GLU A 24 7.93 5.91 7.15
CA GLU A 24 6.74 6.21 7.95
C GLU A 24 5.51 6.47 7.09
N ASN A 25 5.63 7.29 6.04
CA ASN A 25 4.49 7.63 5.20
C ASN A 25 4.02 6.43 4.36
N LEU A 26 4.94 5.57 3.92
CA LEU A 26 4.59 4.34 3.22
C LEU A 26 3.95 3.31 4.16
N LEU A 27 4.45 3.17 5.39
CA LEU A 27 3.80 2.34 6.40
C LEU A 27 2.37 2.83 6.67
N ARG A 28 2.19 4.15 6.82
CA ARG A 28 0.86 4.76 7.02
C ARG A 28 -0.04 4.52 5.80
N THR A 29 0.50 4.63 4.58
CA THR A 29 -0.20 4.33 3.32
C THR A 29 -0.63 2.87 3.23
N GLY A 30 0.24 1.93 3.57
CA GLY A 30 -0.07 0.49 3.57
C GLY A 30 -1.19 0.15 4.55
N LEU A 31 -1.14 0.74 5.75
CA LEU A 31 -2.18 0.56 6.76
C LEU A 31 -3.52 1.13 6.31
N ALA A 32 -3.51 2.32 5.69
CA ALA A 32 -4.70 2.96 5.15
C ALA A 32 -5.31 2.14 4.00
N LEU A 33 -4.49 1.56 3.12
CA LEU A 33 -4.92 0.66 2.05
C LEU A 33 -5.61 -0.58 2.62
N CYS A 34 -5.01 -1.26 3.59
CA CYS A 34 -5.63 -2.43 4.21
C CYS A 34 -6.95 -2.05 4.92
N THR A 35 -7.00 -0.89 5.58
CA THR A 35 -8.21 -0.38 6.25
C THR A 35 -9.33 -0.12 5.25
N LEU A 36 -9.01 0.53 4.12
CA LEU A 36 -9.96 0.80 3.05
C LEU A 36 -10.58 -0.51 2.52
N LEU A 37 -9.75 -1.51 2.24
CA LEU A 37 -10.22 -2.80 1.72
C LEU A 37 -11.11 -3.55 2.73
N LYS A 38 -10.79 -3.48 4.03
CA LYS A 38 -11.61 -4.09 5.09
C LYS A 38 -12.97 -3.41 5.24
N ILE A 39 -12.99 -2.08 5.29
CA ILE A 39 -14.21 -1.30 5.60
C ILE A 39 -15.10 -1.16 4.36
N GLU A 40 -14.55 -0.66 3.27
CA GLU A 40 -15.34 -0.26 2.09
C GLU A 40 -15.60 -1.43 1.14
N LYS A 41 -14.65 -2.35 1.02
CA LYS A 41 -14.74 -3.50 0.11
C LYS A 41 -15.06 -4.82 0.83
N GLN A 42 -15.31 -4.77 2.15
CA GLN A 42 -15.69 -5.90 3.01
C GLN A 42 -14.75 -7.13 2.87
N ARG A 43 -13.45 -6.89 2.64
CA ARG A 43 -12.44 -7.94 2.57
C ARG A 43 -11.93 -8.29 3.96
N GLU A 44 -12.32 -9.43 4.51
CA GLU A 44 -11.86 -9.84 5.85
C GLU A 44 -10.33 -10.00 5.92
N LYS A 45 -9.73 -10.60 4.89
CA LYS A 45 -8.28 -10.79 4.72
C LYS A 45 -7.83 -10.21 3.37
N PRO A 46 -7.61 -8.88 3.29
CA PRO A 46 -7.16 -8.25 2.05
C PRO A 46 -5.81 -8.80 1.60
N ALA A 47 -5.62 -8.92 0.29
CA ALA A 47 -4.37 -9.32 -0.33
C ALA A 47 -3.75 -8.16 -1.13
N MET A 48 -2.45 -7.93 -0.96
CA MET A 48 -1.66 -7.03 -1.79
C MET A 48 -0.59 -7.81 -2.54
N CYS A 49 -0.44 -7.59 -3.85
CA CYS A 49 0.73 -8.07 -4.59
C CYS A 49 1.74 -6.94 -4.84
N ILE A 50 3.04 -7.26 -4.80
CA ILE A 50 4.11 -6.31 -5.11
C ILE A 50 5.03 -6.88 -6.19
N SER A 51 5.46 -6.04 -7.13
CA SER A 51 6.27 -6.49 -8.27
C SER A 51 7.72 -6.86 -7.89
N GLU A 52 8.24 -6.28 -6.81
CA GLU A 52 9.62 -6.47 -6.37
C GLU A 52 9.79 -6.14 -4.89
N LEU A 53 10.88 -6.63 -4.29
CA LEU A 53 11.28 -6.34 -2.92
C LEU A 53 12.31 -5.21 -2.90
N ASN A 54 11.87 -4.00 -2.56
CA ASN A 54 12.75 -2.86 -2.37
C ASN A 54 12.28 -2.03 -1.16
N PHE A 55 13.04 -0.99 -0.80
CA PHE A 55 12.73 -0.14 0.36
C PHE A 55 11.28 0.38 0.35
N LEU A 56 10.77 0.79 -0.82
CA LEU A 56 9.45 1.39 -0.93
C LEU A 56 8.34 0.34 -0.78
N SER A 57 8.45 -0.75 -1.54
CA SER A 57 7.46 -1.84 -1.50
C SER A 57 7.43 -2.51 -0.13
N MET A 58 8.58 -2.69 0.52
CA MET A 58 8.67 -3.25 1.86
C MET A 58 8.08 -2.33 2.93
N ALA A 59 8.41 -1.03 2.92
CA ALA A 59 7.82 -0.08 3.87
C ALA A 59 6.30 -0.03 3.77
N LEU A 60 5.78 -0.05 2.53
CA LEU A 60 4.34 -0.15 2.26
C LEU A 60 3.75 -1.48 2.77
N SER A 61 4.42 -2.59 2.48
CA SER A 61 3.99 -3.95 2.86
C SER A 61 3.88 -4.13 4.36
N VAL A 62 4.83 -3.60 5.13
CA VAL A 62 4.78 -3.60 6.60
C VAL A 62 3.50 -2.94 7.10
N GLY A 63 3.13 -1.79 6.53
CA GLY A 63 1.87 -1.11 6.85
C GLY A 63 0.64 -1.95 6.56
N PHE A 64 0.60 -2.60 5.40
CA PHE A 64 -0.50 -3.45 4.97
C PHE A 64 -0.66 -4.69 5.87
N MET A 65 0.45 -5.35 6.21
CA MET A 65 0.49 -6.50 7.13
C MET A 65 0.03 -6.14 8.54
N VAL A 66 0.44 -4.98 9.05
CA VAL A 66 -0.02 -4.49 10.37
C VAL A 66 -1.53 -4.17 10.36
N GLY A 67 -2.12 -3.91 9.19
CA GLY A 67 -3.59 -3.84 9.03
C GLY A 67 -4.26 -5.22 9.08
N GLY A 68 -3.49 -6.30 9.08
CA GLY A 68 -3.95 -7.70 9.00
C GLY A 68 -4.27 -8.15 7.59
N GLY A 69 -3.55 -7.64 6.58
CA GLY A 69 -3.64 -8.07 5.19
C GLY A 69 -2.40 -8.85 4.76
N GLU A 70 -2.56 -9.75 3.80
CA GLU A 70 -1.48 -10.60 3.28
C GLU A 70 -0.76 -9.93 2.12
N VAL A 71 0.57 -10.11 2.02
CA VAL A 71 1.39 -9.57 0.94
C VAL A 71 2.04 -10.69 0.13
N TYR A 72 1.95 -10.61 -1.18
CA TYR A 72 2.57 -11.56 -2.11
C TYR A 72 3.62 -10.84 -2.95
N ALA A 73 4.89 -11.23 -2.82
CA ALA A 73 6.01 -10.65 -3.56
C ALA A 73 6.20 -11.29 -4.95
N PHE A 74 5.08 -11.52 -5.63
CA PHE A 74 5.00 -12.06 -6.98
C PHE A 74 3.64 -11.71 -7.57
N GLU A 75 3.56 -11.70 -8.90
CA GLU A 75 2.28 -11.50 -9.59
C GLU A 75 1.32 -12.66 -9.27
N LYS A 76 0.22 -12.32 -8.60
CA LYS A 76 -0.92 -13.17 -8.27
C LYS A 76 -2.16 -12.27 -8.28
N GLU A 77 -3.33 -12.87 -8.51
CA GLU A 77 -4.59 -12.19 -8.26
C GLU A 77 -4.69 -11.77 -6.78
N ALA A 78 -4.82 -10.46 -6.56
CA ALA A 78 -4.87 -9.81 -5.26
C ALA A 78 -5.83 -8.62 -5.33
N ASP A 79 -6.30 -8.11 -4.19
CA ASP A 79 -7.23 -6.97 -4.16
C ASP A 79 -6.57 -5.68 -4.65
N VAL A 80 -5.28 -5.53 -4.38
CA VAL A 80 -4.46 -4.41 -4.86
C VAL A 80 -3.10 -4.92 -5.29
N CYS A 81 -2.57 -4.38 -6.38
CA CYS A 81 -1.22 -4.68 -6.84
C CYS A 81 -0.41 -3.39 -6.97
N VAL A 82 0.84 -3.44 -6.52
CA VAL A 82 1.74 -2.28 -6.48
C VAL A 82 2.99 -2.59 -7.28
N ARG A 83 3.15 -1.86 -8.39
CA ARG A 83 4.32 -1.96 -9.25
C ARG A 83 5.25 -0.79 -9.01
N TYR A 84 6.52 -1.08 -8.83
CA TYR A 84 7.56 -0.04 -8.79
C TYR A 84 7.98 0.33 -10.22
N GLU A 85 8.12 1.62 -10.48
CA GLU A 85 8.75 2.17 -11.67
C GLU A 85 9.77 3.24 -11.27
N LYS A 86 10.78 3.41 -12.12
CA LYS A 86 11.77 4.49 -11.98
C LYS A 86 11.81 5.32 -13.25
N VAL A 87 11.54 6.63 -13.12
CA VAL A 87 11.58 7.59 -14.23
C VAL A 87 12.68 8.61 -13.94
N GLY A 88 13.86 8.38 -14.51
CA GLY A 88 15.05 9.17 -14.19
C GLY A 88 15.44 9.05 -12.71
N ASN A 89 15.36 10.17 -11.98
CA ASN A 89 15.67 10.25 -10.55
C ASN A 89 14.41 10.21 -9.65
N ILE A 90 13.25 9.94 -10.23
CA ILE A 90 11.96 9.88 -9.53
C ILE A 90 11.53 8.42 -9.40
N ASP A 91 11.14 8.04 -8.20
CA ASP A 91 10.54 6.75 -7.87
C ASP A 91 9.00 6.87 -7.99
N VAL A 92 8.37 5.84 -8.55
CA VAL A 92 6.92 5.80 -8.75
C VAL A 92 6.39 4.45 -8.25
N LEU A 93 5.36 4.49 -7.39
CA LEU A 93 4.55 3.33 -7.05
C LEU A 93 3.22 3.43 -7.80
N VAL A 94 2.94 2.46 -8.68
CA VAL A 94 1.71 2.38 -9.46
C VAL A 94 0.78 1.35 -8.85
N PHE A 95 -0.43 1.77 -8.47
CA PHE A 95 -1.43 0.95 -7.82
C PHE A 95 -2.48 0.48 -8.84
N SER A 96 -2.84 -0.80 -8.82
CA SER A 96 -3.95 -1.38 -9.60
C SER A 96 -4.89 -2.16 -8.69
N GLY A 97 -6.13 -2.40 -9.14
CA GLY A 97 -7.19 -3.01 -8.32
C GLY A 97 -8.04 -2.00 -7.53
N LEU A 98 -7.76 -0.70 -7.65
CA LEU A 98 -8.50 0.38 -7.01
C LEU A 98 -9.14 1.31 -8.05
N GLU A 99 -10.32 1.83 -7.73
CA GLU A 99 -11.03 2.80 -8.56
C GLU A 99 -10.59 4.25 -8.23
N PRO A 100 -10.80 5.23 -9.13
CA PRO A 100 -10.45 6.64 -8.85
C PRO A 100 -11.04 7.21 -7.55
N LEU A 101 -12.24 6.76 -7.16
CA LEU A 101 -12.86 7.19 -5.90
C LEU A 101 -12.17 6.58 -4.67
N ASP A 102 -11.59 5.39 -4.80
CA ASP A 102 -10.87 4.70 -3.71
C ASP A 102 -9.63 5.50 -3.29
N PHE A 103 -8.93 6.15 -4.22
CA PHE A 103 -7.79 7.03 -3.90
C PHE A 103 -8.21 8.26 -3.09
N LYS A 104 -9.37 8.86 -3.36
CA LYS A 104 -9.91 9.96 -2.55
C LYS A 104 -10.26 9.51 -1.14
N LYS A 105 -10.84 8.31 -1.00
CA LYS A 105 -11.13 7.71 0.32
C LYS A 105 -9.84 7.38 1.07
N LEU A 106 -8.83 6.86 0.39
CA LEU A 106 -7.52 6.57 0.94
C LEU A 106 -6.84 7.82 1.50
N GLU A 107 -6.86 8.92 0.77
CA GLU A 107 -6.36 10.22 1.25
C GLU A 107 -7.15 10.73 2.45
N SER A 108 -8.48 10.58 2.44
CA SER A 108 -9.33 10.93 3.59
C SER A 108 -8.92 10.15 4.84
N ILE A 109 -8.66 8.85 4.73
CA ILE A 109 -8.15 8.01 5.83
C ILE A 109 -6.77 8.48 6.29
N LEU A 110 -5.86 8.75 5.34
CA LEU A 110 -4.48 9.15 5.65
C LEU A 110 -4.38 10.48 6.40
N PHE A 111 -5.14 11.48 5.98
CA PHE A 111 -5.12 12.83 6.54
C PHE A 111 -6.14 13.02 7.68
N SER A 112 -6.92 11.98 7.98
CA SER A 112 -7.79 11.95 9.15
C SER A 112 -7.00 12.04 10.45
N ARG A 113 -7.66 12.59 11.49
CA ARG A 113 -7.19 12.58 12.88
C ARG A 113 -7.52 11.26 13.59
N TYR A 114 -8.37 10.42 13.01
CA TYR A 114 -8.73 9.13 13.60
C TYR A 114 -7.55 8.15 13.49
N ASN A 115 -7.36 7.36 14.54
CA ASN A 115 -6.38 6.29 14.53
C ASN A 115 -6.85 5.17 13.59
N MET A 116 -5.95 4.71 12.73
CA MET A 116 -6.18 3.50 11.94
C MET A 116 -5.97 2.26 12.83
N PRO A 117 -6.93 1.33 12.90
CA PRO A 117 -6.79 0.11 13.66
C PRO A 117 -5.58 -0.70 13.21
N ARG A 118 -4.85 -1.27 14.18
CA ARG A 118 -3.69 -2.15 13.93
C ARG A 118 -3.96 -3.51 14.53
N LYS A 119 -3.36 -4.53 13.91
CA LYS A 119 -3.34 -5.90 14.39
C LYS A 119 -2.04 -6.19 15.14
N GLU A 120 -2.11 -7.14 16.05
CA GLU A 120 -1.00 -7.53 16.93
C GLU A 120 -0.88 -9.06 16.94
N GLY A 121 0.32 -9.56 17.25
CA GLY A 121 0.59 -11.00 17.34
C GLY A 121 0.28 -11.75 16.04
N GLU A 122 -0.46 -12.85 16.15
CA GLU A 122 -0.82 -13.73 15.04
C GLU A 122 -1.83 -13.11 14.05
N GLU A 123 -2.45 -11.98 14.40
CA GLU A 123 -3.36 -11.27 13.50
C GLU A 123 -2.65 -10.40 12.46
N ILE A 124 -1.33 -10.19 12.60
CA ILE A 124 -0.51 -9.50 11.60
C ILE A 124 -0.40 -10.40 10.37
N GLY A 125 -0.66 -9.85 9.19
CA GLY A 125 -0.58 -10.61 7.94
C GLY A 125 0.85 -10.97 7.55
N ASN A 126 1.01 -11.95 6.67
CA ASN A 126 2.32 -12.46 6.26
C ASN A 126 2.78 -11.87 4.92
N ILE A 127 4.07 -12.01 4.64
CA ILE A 127 4.65 -11.77 3.31
C ILE A 127 5.14 -13.09 2.71
N TRP A 128 4.66 -13.40 1.52
CA TRP A 128 4.98 -14.61 0.77
C TRP A 128 5.94 -14.27 -0.36
N ILE A 129 7.15 -14.84 -0.30
CA ILE A 129 8.24 -14.55 -1.24
C ILE A 129 8.52 -15.68 -2.25
N GLY A 130 7.78 -16.79 -2.17
CA GLY A 130 7.96 -17.96 -3.04
C GLY A 130 6.89 -18.08 -4.13
N ARG A 131 7.33 -18.24 -5.38
CA ARG A 131 6.56 -18.97 -6.40
C ARG A 131 6.78 -20.45 -6.13
N GLU A 132 5.78 -21.18 -5.67
CA GLU A 132 5.77 -22.62 -5.96
C GLU A 132 5.61 -22.76 -7.47
N LYS A 133 6.72 -22.99 -8.17
CA LYS A 133 6.68 -23.81 -9.38
C LYS A 133 6.52 -25.24 -8.90
N LEU A 134 5.27 -25.70 -8.79
CA LEU A 134 4.95 -27.10 -8.97
C LEU A 134 5.00 -27.40 -10.48
#